data_AF-A0A3P7JPM6-F1
#
_entry.id   AF-A0A3P7JPM6-F1
#
_cell.length_a   1.000
_cell.length_b   1.000
_cell.length_c   1.000
_cell.angle_alpha   90.00
_cell.angle_beta   90.00
_cell.angle_gamma   90.00
#
_symmetry.space_group_name_H-M   'P 1'
#
loop_
_entity.id
_entity.type
_entity.pdbx_description
1 polymer ?
#
loop_
_entity_poly.entity_id
_entity_poly.type
_entity_poly.pdbx_seq_one_letter_code
_entity_poly.pdbx_strand_id
1 'polypeptide(L)'
;MNIFNQILAGGNAGDHHNIRRIVGNFRLSVNYQLCLSNCPENPAKRILLSGQKAWNIICSDFRNDSDFRKHIIPCWSKQGMVLTDYCTSLARTLHAEIIQLMEGGVDNLKQGMDSLCRSVHSYDSCFIMKSHEVCGVKAAKFLVRLTHQTSHALVELLDEVLGVKDLPRSCLDWLVHNYASESSPRGIAKRMKAVGEASPLLSLFVLFFANSIFLR
;
A
#
# COMPACT_ATOMS: atom_id res chain seq x y z
N MET A 1 8.20 0.97 -2.62
CA MET A 1 8.15 2.27 -3.34
C MET A 1 6.75 2.85 -3.18
N ASN A 2 6.57 3.86 -2.32
CA ASN A 2 5.24 4.28 -1.86
C ASN A 2 4.58 5.27 -2.85
N ILE A 3 3.86 4.73 -3.83
CA ILE A 3 3.11 5.49 -4.84
C ILE A 3 2.11 6.45 -4.21
N PHE A 4 1.57 6.15 -3.02
CA PHE A 4 0.68 7.04 -2.30
C PHE A 4 1.40 8.27 -1.77
N ASN A 5 2.62 8.15 -1.25
CA ASN A 5 3.42 9.33 -0.93
C ASN A 5 3.76 10.13 -2.20
N GLN A 6 3.99 9.48 -3.35
CA GLN A 6 4.24 10.22 -4.60
C GLN A 6 2.99 10.94 -5.14
N ILE A 7 1.79 10.40 -4.88
CA ILE A 7 0.50 11.00 -5.25
C ILE A 7 0.02 12.05 -4.22
N LEU A 8 0.29 11.84 -2.92
CA LEU A 8 -0.29 12.58 -1.80
C LEU A 8 0.68 13.51 -1.04
N ALA A 9 2.00 13.44 -1.28
CA ALA A 9 3.00 14.32 -0.61
C ALA A 9 3.00 15.76 -1.14
N GLY A 10 1.83 16.38 -1.17
CA GLY A 10 1.57 17.76 -1.57
C GLY A 10 0.45 18.38 -0.75
N GLY A 11 0.44 18.14 0.55
CA GLY A 11 -0.50 18.76 1.50
C GLY A 11 -0.25 20.26 1.62
N ASN A 12 -0.82 21.04 0.70
CA ASN A 12 -1.24 22.45 0.79
C ASN A 12 -1.32 23.16 -0.56
N ALA A 13 -0.99 22.50 -1.67
CA ALA A 13 -1.18 23.09 -2.99
C ALA A 13 -2.58 22.73 -3.50
N GLY A 14 -3.41 23.73 -3.82
CA GLY A 14 -4.80 23.54 -4.25
C GLY A 14 -4.98 22.53 -5.38
N ASP A 15 -6.21 22.02 -5.55
CA ASP A 15 -6.56 20.86 -6.40
C ASP A 15 -5.92 20.84 -7.80
N HIS A 16 -5.77 22.01 -8.44
CA HIS A 16 -5.12 22.13 -9.75
C HIS A 16 -3.63 21.74 -9.76
N HIS A 17 -2.90 21.98 -8.66
CA HIS A 17 -1.48 21.64 -8.56
C HIS A 17 -1.26 20.13 -8.46
N ASN A 18 -2.07 19.44 -7.64
CA ASN A 18 -1.97 17.99 -7.47
C ASN A 18 -2.36 17.24 -8.75
N ILE A 19 -3.41 17.69 -9.46
CA ILE A 19 -3.77 17.13 -10.76
C ILE A 19 -2.64 17.35 -11.79
N ARG A 20 -2.04 18.56 -11.84
CA ARG A 20 -0.92 18.85 -12.75
C ARG A 20 0.29 17.95 -12.47
N ARG A 21 0.59 17.67 -11.20
CA ARG A 21 1.68 16.79 -10.79
C ARG A 21 1.41 15.33 -11.19
N ILE A 22 0.20 14.84 -11.01
CA ILE A 22 -0.22 13.50 -11.48
C ILE A 22 -0.07 13.38 -13.00
N VAL A 23 -0.54 14.38 -13.75
CA VAL A 23 -0.36 14.43 -15.22
C VAL A 23 1.11 14.48 -15.62
N GLY A 24 1.95 15.18 -14.85
CA GLY A 24 3.41 15.17 -15.00
C GLY A 24 4.01 13.77 -14.85
N ASN A 25 3.62 13.05 -13.80
CA ASN A 25 4.06 11.67 -13.57
C ASN A 25 3.64 10.72 -14.71
N PHE A 26 2.47 10.94 -15.32
CA PHE A 26 2.03 10.14 -16.47
C PHE A 26 2.93 10.35 -17.69
N ARG A 27 3.34 11.59 -17.97
CA ARG A 27 4.28 11.88 -19.06
C ARG A 27 5.63 11.22 -18.81
N LEU A 28 6.12 11.27 -17.58
CA LEU A 28 7.38 10.62 -17.20
C LEU A 28 7.30 9.10 -17.37
N SER A 29 6.19 8.47 -16.97
CA SER A 29 6.00 7.02 -17.14
C SER A 29 5.98 6.60 -18.61
N VAL A 30 5.32 7.36 -19.49
CA VAL A 30 5.32 7.10 -20.94
C VAL A 30 6.72 7.22 -21.52
N ASN A 31 7.45 8.29 -21.19
CA ASN A 31 8.83 8.49 -21.67
C ASN A 31 9.77 7.40 -21.18
N TYR A 32 9.58 6.95 -19.94
CA TYR A 32 10.36 5.86 -19.36
C TYR A 32 10.13 4.54 -20.11
N GLN A 33 8.89 4.21 -20.46
CA GLN A 33 8.58 3.02 -21.25
C GLN A 33 9.13 3.10 -22.68
N LEU A 34 9.06 4.26 -23.32
CA LEU A 34 9.67 4.50 -24.63
C LEU A 34 11.19 4.37 -24.59
N CYS A 35 11.82 4.79 -23.50
CA CYS A 35 13.26 4.58 -23.30
C CYS A 35 13.56 3.08 -23.24
N LEU A 36 12.83 2.33 -22.41
CA LEU A 36 13.01 0.89 -22.24
C LEU A 36 12.66 0.08 -23.50
N SER A 37 11.74 0.55 -24.36
CA SER A 37 11.40 -0.16 -25.60
C SER A 37 12.56 -0.23 -26.58
N ASN A 38 13.51 0.71 -26.49
CA ASN A 38 14.73 0.71 -27.29
C ASN A 38 15.84 -0.19 -26.72
N CYS A 39 15.67 -0.70 -25.49
CA CYS A 39 16.63 -1.60 -24.87
C CYS A 39 16.42 -3.04 -25.35
N PRO A 40 17.51 -3.82 -25.53
CA PRO A 40 17.42 -5.25 -25.85
C PRO A 40 16.69 -6.01 -24.74
N GLU A 41 16.06 -7.11 -25.10
CA GLU A 41 15.29 -7.91 -24.15
C GLU A 41 16.21 -8.62 -23.16
N ASN A 42 16.08 -8.30 -21.88
CA ASN A 42 16.88 -8.86 -20.80
C ASN A 42 16.12 -8.77 -19.45
N PRO A 43 16.56 -9.49 -18.40
CA PRO A 43 15.89 -9.47 -17.11
C PRO A 43 15.77 -8.07 -16.50
N ALA A 44 16.79 -7.22 -16.64
CA ALA A 44 16.76 -5.86 -16.11
C ALA A 44 15.63 -5.03 -16.73
N LYS A 45 15.45 -5.10 -18.05
CA LYS A 45 14.33 -4.45 -18.75
C LYS A 45 12.98 -4.93 -18.22
N ARG A 46 12.80 -6.24 -18.03
CA ARG A 46 11.55 -6.81 -17.49
C ARG A 46 11.28 -6.36 -16.06
N ILE A 47 12.31 -6.33 -15.21
CA ILE A 47 12.21 -5.85 -13.83
C ILE A 47 11.74 -4.38 -13.81
N LEU A 48 12.38 -3.54 -14.62
CA LEU A 48 12.06 -2.12 -14.71
C LEU A 48 10.64 -1.88 -15.28
N LEU A 49 10.20 -2.67 -16.25
CA LEU A 49 8.83 -2.61 -16.79
C LEU A 49 7.79 -3.10 -15.77
N SER A 50 8.05 -4.19 -15.06
CA SER A 50 7.19 -4.70 -13.98
C SER A 50 7.03 -3.68 -12.86
N GLY A 51 8.09 -2.93 -12.53
CA GLY A 51 8.03 -1.80 -11.60
C GLY A 51 7.09 -0.65 -12.03
N GLN A 52 6.71 -0.57 -13.31
CA GLN A 52 5.76 0.43 -13.83
C GLN A 52 4.29 -0.02 -13.77
N LYS A 53 3.98 -1.27 -13.42
CA LYS A 53 2.60 -1.80 -13.43
C LYS A 53 1.62 -0.93 -12.64
N ALA A 54 2.02 -0.47 -11.46
CA ALA A 54 1.20 0.39 -10.62
C ALA A 54 0.85 1.73 -11.30
N TRP A 55 1.84 2.38 -11.91
CA TRP A 55 1.64 3.62 -12.65
C TRP A 55 0.77 3.41 -13.89
N ASN A 56 0.89 2.27 -14.57
CA ASN A 56 0.05 1.94 -15.73
C ASN A 56 -1.42 1.85 -15.37
N ILE A 57 -1.75 1.25 -14.23
CA ILE A 57 -3.13 1.14 -13.73
C ILE A 57 -3.68 2.54 -13.43
N ILE A 58 -2.93 3.36 -12.68
CA ILE A 58 -3.34 4.72 -12.34
C ILE A 58 -3.50 5.58 -13.61
N CYS A 59 -2.57 5.50 -14.55
CA CYS A 59 -2.64 6.21 -15.84
C CYS A 59 -3.90 5.80 -16.63
N SER A 60 -4.16 4.49 -16.70
CA SER A 60 -5.32 3.94 -17.42
C SER A 60 -6.62 4.42 -16.80
N ASP A 61 -6.78 4.28 -15.49
CA ASP A 61 -8.01 4.69 -14.79
C ASP A 61 -8.18 6.21 -14.82
N PHE A 62 -7.10 6.99 -14.76
CA PHE A 62 -7.21 8.42 -14.99
C PHE A 62 -7.75 8.76 -16.39
N ARG A 63 -7.38 8.01 -17.43
CA ARG A 63 -7.91 8.27 -18.80
C ARG A 63 -9.32 7.75 -18.98
N ASN A 64 -9.63 6.58 -18.42
CA ASN A 64 -10.79 5.80 -18.80
C ASN A 64 -11.90 5.76 -17.74
N ASP A 65 -11.57 5.94 -16.46
CA ASP A 65 -12.52 5.88 -15.35
C ASP A 65 -12.93 7.29 -14.89
N SER A 66 -14.19 7.66 -15.17
CA SER A 66 -14.73 8.94 -14.76
C SER A 66 -14.88 9.09 -13.25
N ASP A 67 -15.11 7.99 -12.53
CA ASP A 67 -15.18 8.01 -11.06
C ASP A 67 -13.81 8.28 -10.46
N PHE A 68 -12.77 7.70 -11.04
CA PHE A 68 -11.40 7.99 -10.64
C PHE A 68 -11.08 9.47 -10.76
N ARG A 69 -11.39 10.09 -11.91
CA ARG A 69 -11.15 11.54 -12.12
C ARG A 69 -12.03 12.45 -11.28
N LYS A 70 -13.33 12.16 -11.16
CA LYS A 70 -14.31 13.08 -10.56
C LYS A 70 -14.46 12.94 -9.05
N HIS A 71 -14.16 11.77 -8.50
CA HIS A 71 -14.42 11.47 -7.08
C HIS A 71 -13.14 11.09 -6.32
N ILE A 72 -12.34 10.18 -6.87
CA ILE A 72 -11.18 9.64 -6.15
C ILE A 72 -10.04 10.66 -6.08
N ILE A 73 -9.60 11.18 -7.24
CA ILE A 73 -8.50 12.16 -7.29
C ILE A 73 -8.79 13.44 -6.48
N PRO A 74 -9.97 14.07 -6.60
CA PRO A 74 -10.26 15.26 -5.81
C PRO A 74 -10.30 14.97 -4.30
N CYS A 75 -10.85 13.83 -3.89
CA CYS A 75 -10.85 13.47 -2.47
C CYS A 75 -9.42 13.26 -1.95
N TRP A 76 -8.59 12.54 -2.68
CA TRP A 76 -7.18 12.33 -2.35
C TRP A 76 -6.38 13.63 -2.30
N SER A 77 -6.64 14.56 -3.22
CA SER A 77 -6.04 15.90 -3.19
C SER A 77 -6.39 16.65 -1.89
N LYS A 78 -7.67 16.61 -1.50
CA LYS A 78 -8.16 17.29 -0.29
C LYS A 78 -7.75 16.61 1.02
N GLN A 79 -7.68 15.27 1.02
CA GLN A 79 -7.56 14.44 2.22
C GLN A 79 -6.22 13.72 2.33
N GLY A 80 -5.28 14.01 1.42
CA GLY A 80 -4.02 13.29 1.30
C GLY A 80 -3.24 13.20 2.62
N MET A 81 -3.14 14.31 3.36
CA MET A 81 -2.50 14.35 4.68
C MET A 81 -3.19 13.42 5.68
N VAL A 82 -4.53 13.44 5.75
CA VAL A 82 -5.28 12.57 6.67
C VAL A 82 -5.07 11.09 6.33
N LEU A 83 -5.04 10.76 5.03
CA LEU A 83 -4.79 9.40 4.56
C LEU A 83 -3.37 8.94 4.89
N THR A 84 -2.36 9.79 4.70
CA THR A 84 -0.96 9.45 4.96
C THR A 84 -0.63 9.41 6.46
N ASP A 85 -1.11 10.38 7.22
CA ASP A 85 -0.78 10.52 8.65
C ASP A 85 -1.31 9.33 9.45
N TYR A 86 -2.53 8.88 9.13
CA TYR A 86 -3.17 7.77 9.82
C TYR A 86 -2.37 6.46 9.72
N CYS A 87 -1.79 6.18 8.56
CA CYS A 87 -1.02 4.95 8.31
C CYS A 87 0.51 5.15 8.38
N THR A 88 0.98 6.29 8.90
CA THR A 88 2.41 6.65 8.88
C THR A 88 3.28 5.69 9.70
N SER A 89 2.81 5.20 10.85
CA SER A 89 3.56 4.23 11.66
C SER A 89 3.82 2.94 10.88
N LEU A 90 2.77 2.39 10.24
CA LEU A 90 2.88 1.21 9.39
C LEU A 90 3.77 1.44 8.17
N ALA A 91 3.74 2.65 7.59
CA ALA A 91 4.64 3.01 6.50
C ALA A 91 6.12 3.00 6.94
N ARG A 92 6.42 3.45 8.17
CA ARG A 92 7.77 3.40 8.74
C ARG A 92 8.23 1.97 9.00
N THR A 93 7.36 1.13 9.57
CA THR A 93 7.64 -0.30 9.75
C THR A 93 7.91 -0.98 8.41
N LEU A 94 7.06 -0.78 7.42
CA LEU A 94 7.27 -1.31 6.07
C LEU A 94 8.61 -0.86 5.48
N HIS A 95 8.98 0.40 5.64
CA HIS A 95 10.26 0.89 5.14
C HIS A 95 11.45 0.19 5.85
N ALA A 96 11.37 0.01 7.17
CA ALA A 96 12.39 -0.72 7.91
C ALA A 96 12.53 -2.17 7.43
N GLU A 97 11.42 -2.88 7.19
CA GLU A 97 11.45 -4.25 6.65
C GLU A 97 12.06 -4.33 5.26
N ILE A 98 11.81 -3.34 4.39
CA ILE A 98 12.44 -3.26 3.07
C ILE A 98 13.96 -3.13 3.21
N ILE A 99 14.44 -2.24 4.09
CA ILE A 99 15.87 -2.05 4.33
C ILE A 99 16.48 -3.34 4.89
N GLN A 100 15.85 -3.95 5.88
CA GLN A 100 16.33 -5.21 6.48
C GLN A 100 16.37 -6.35 5.46
N LEU A 101 15.40 -6.44 4.55
CA LEU A 101 15.44 -7.44 3.48
C LEU A 101 16.61 -7.20 2.52
N MET A 102 16.90 -5.93 2.19
CA MET A 102 18.01 -5.57 1.30
C MET A 102 19.38 -5.81 1.97
N GLU A 103 19.51 -5.51 3.26
CA GLU A 103 20.76 -5.66 4.01
C GLU A 103 21.01 -7.10 4.49
N GLY A 104 19.95 -7.86 4.77
CA GLY A 104 20.01 -9.21 5.33
C GLY A 104 20.49 -10.29 4.37
N GLY A 105 20.62 -9.98 3.08
CA GLY A 105 21.11 -10.90 2.05
C GLY A 105 20.21 -12.13 1.84
N VAL A 106 20.71 -13.09 1.05
CA VAL A 106 19.95 -14.30 0.69
C VAL A 106 19.71 -15.23 1.88
N ASP A 107 20.62 -15.24 2.87
CA ASP A 107 20.56 -16.13 4.04
C ASP A 107 19.35 -15.85 4.94
N ASN A 108 18.88 -14.60 4.99
CA ASN A 108 17.70 -14.19 5.77
C ASN A 108 16.45 -13.97 4.91
N LEU A 109 16.52 -14.28 3.61
CA LEU A 109 15.48 -13.96 2.63
C LEU A 109 14.10 -14.48 3.04
N LYS A 110 14.01 -15.71 3.57
CA LYS A 110 12.71 -16.30 3.96
C LYS A 110 12.06 -15.56 5.13
N GLN A 111 12.83 -15.23 6.17
CA GLN A 111 12.31 -14.50 7.33
C GLN A 111 12.01 -13.04 6.98
N GLY A 112 12.93 -12.38 6.27
CA GLY A 112 12.74 -10.99 5.82
C GLY A 112 11.53 -10.86 4.89
N MET A 113 11.30 -11.83 4.01
CA MET A 113 10.13 -11.83 3.12
C MET A 113 8.82 -12.07 3.87
N ASP A 114 8.81 -12.92 4.90
CA ASP A 114 7.62 -13.09 5.75
C ASP A 114 7.27 -11.78 6.50
N SER A 115 8.26 -11.13 7.10
CA SER A 115 8.06 -9.84 7.79
C SER A 115 7.66 -8.73 6.82
N LEU A 116 8.26 -8.69 5.63
CA LEU A 116 7.90 -7.75 4.58
C LEU A 116 6.43 -7.94 4.16
N CYS A 117 6.01 -9.15 3.84
CA CYS A 117 4.64 -9.43 3.40
C CYS A 117 3.59 -9.05 4.46
N ARG A 118 3.85 -9.34 5.74
CA ARG A 118 2.97 -8.90 6.85
C ARG A 118 2.89 -7.37 6.94
N SER A 119 4.02 -6.69 6.79
CA SER A 119 4.08 -5.23 6.87
C SER A 119 3.41 -4.54 5.69
N VAL A 120 3.61 -5.06 4.47
CA VAL A 120 2.90 -4.57 3.27
C VAL A 120 1.39 -4.77 3.43
N HIS A 121 0.95 -5.99 3.79
CA HIS A 121 -0.47 -6.29 3.97
C HIS A 121 -1.11 -5.38 5.04
N SER A 122 -0.43 -5.13 6.16
CA SER A 122 -0.92 -4.25 7.22
C SER A 122 -1.03 -2.79 6.75
N TYR A 123 -0.01 -2.29 6.04
CA TYR A 123 -0.01 -0.95 5.48
C TYR A 123 -1.13 -0.77 4.43
N ASP A 124 -1.26 -1.69 3.48
CA ASP A 124 -2.30 -1.66 2.45
C ASP A 124 -3.70 -1.72 3.07
N SER A 125 -3.91 -2.60 4.05
CA SER A 125 -5.18 -2.72 4.79
C SER A 125 -5.58 -1.40 5.44
N CYS A 126 -4.64 -0.77 6.16
CA CYS A 126 -4.85 0.53 6.79
C CYS A 126 -5.26 1.58 5.76
N PHE A 127 -4.54 1.64 4.65
CA PHE A 127 -4.75 2.66 3.63
C PHE A 127 -6.10 2.47 2.90
N ILE A 128 -6.46 1.23 2.57
CA ILE A 128 -7.76 0.87 1.99
C ILE A 128 -8.89 1.26 2.95
N MET A 129 -8.78 0.90 4.24
CA MET A 129 -9.78 1.25 5.25
C MET A 129 -9.92 2.76 5.42
N LYS A 130 -8.81 3.47 5.55
CA LYS A 130 -8.87 4.93 5.76
C LYS A 130 -9.43 5.66 4.54
N SER A 131 -9.08 5.20 3.35
CA SER A 131 -9.64 5.71 2.10
C SER A 131 -11.13 5.40 1.98
N HIS A 132 -11.61 4.25 2.48
CA HIS A 132 -13.04 3.98 2.58
C HIS A 132 -13.75 4.99 3.48
N GLU A 133 -13.23 5.23 4.69
CA GLU A 133 -13.83 6.15 5.65
C GLU A 133 -13.91 7.58 5.13
N VAL A 134 -12.85 8.04 4.47
CA VAL A 134 -12.67 9.46 4.12
C VAL A 134 -13.11 9.77 2.69
N CYS A 135 -12.90 8.84 1.75
CA CYS A 135 -13.17 9.01 0.32
C CYS A 135 -14.22 8.04 -0.24
N GLY A 136 -14.78 7.17 0.60
CA GLY A 136 -15.91 6.30 0.26
C GLY A 136 -15.53 5.04 -0.50
N VAL A 137 -16.56 4.24 -0.80
CA VAL A 137 -16.43 2.88 -1.35
C VAL A 137 -15.72 2.81 -2.70
N LYS A 138 -15.85 3.84 -3.55
CA LYS A 138 -15.21 3.85 -4.87
C LYS A 138 -13.70 3.94 -4.75
N ALA A 139 -13.20 4.79 -3.85
CA ALA A 139 -11.76 4.91 -3.58
C ALA A 139 -11.20 3.62 -2.97
N ALA A 140 -11.92 3.00 -2.03
CA ALA A 140 -11.54 1.72 -1.46
C ALA A 140 -11.46 0.60 -2.51
N LYS A 141 -12.47 0.48 -3.39
CA LYS A 141 -12.48 -0.51 -4.48
C LYS A 141 -11.32 -0.32 -5.46
N PHE A 142 -11.00 0.93 -5.81
CA PHE A 142 -9.83 1.23 -6.62
C PHE A 142 -8.55 0.74 -5.95
N LEU A 143 -8.37 1.02 -4.65
CA LEU A 143 -7.19 0.62 -3.90
C LEU A 143 -7.06 -0.89 -3.78
N VAL A 144 -8.15 -1.62 -3.52
CA VAL A 144 -8.14 -3.09 -3.51
C VAL A 144 -7.65 -3.64 -4.85
N ARG A 145 -8.16 -3.12 -5.98
CA ARG A 145 -7.71 -3.51 -7.32
C ARG A 145 -6.23 -3.19 -7.53
N LEU A 146 -5.81 -1.98 -7.18
CA LEU A 146 -4.43 -1.54 -7.34
C LEU A 146 -3.49 -2.43 -6.52
N THR A 147 -3.76 -2.61 -5.23
CA THR A 147 -2.98 -3.47 -4.34
C THR A 147 -2.91 -4.90 -4.85
N HIS A 148 -4.02 -5.47 -5.32
CA HIS A 148 -4.03 -6.79 -5.93
C HIS A 148 -3.04 -6.89 -7.09
N GLN A 149 -3.17 -6.01 -8.09
CA GLN A 149 -2.29 -6.08 -9.26
C GLN A 149 -0.83 -5.78 -8.92
N THR A 150 -0.55 -4.88 -7.98
CA THR A 150 0.83 -4.56 -7.57
C THR A 150 1.46 -5.63 -6.70
N SER A 151 0.67 -6.34 -5.88
CA SER A 151 1.15 -7.44 -5.05
C SER A 151 1.63 -8.62 -5.88
N HIS A 152 0.83 -9.02 -6.88
CA HIS A 152 1.22 -10.04 -7.86
C HIS A 152 2.47 -9.62 -8.62
N ALA A 153 2.54 -8.37 -9.08
CA ALA A 153 3.73 -7.84 -9.76
C ALA A 153 4.99 -7.92 -8.90
N LEU A 154 4.90 -7.58 -7.61
CA LEU A 154 6.04 -7.65 -6.72
C LEU A 154 6.50 -9.08 -6.49
N VAL A 155 5.56 -10.01 -6.32
CA VAL A 155 5.89 -11.43 -6.12
C VAL A 155 6.50 -12.06 -7.36
N GLU A 156 5.97 -11.76 -8.56
CA GLU A 156 6.58 -12.15 -9.84
C GLU A 156 8.02 -11.63 -9.96
N LEU A 157 8.26 -10.38 -9.55
CA LEU A 157 9.60 -9.79 -9.53
C LEU A 157 10.54 -10.50 -8.54
N LEU A 158 10.05 -10.83 -7.35
CA LEU A 158 10.83 -11.52 -6.33
C LEU A 158 11.18 -12.94 -6.79
N ASP A 159 10.26 -13.64 -7.45
CA ASP A 159 10.54 -14.94 -8.07
C ASP A 159 11.59 -14.81 -9.19
N GLU A 160 11.43 -13.84 -10.10
CA GLU A 160 12.37 -13.64 -11.23
C GLU A 160 13.79 -13.27 -10.77
N VAL A 161 13.93 -12.48 -9.71
CA VAL A 161 15.23 -11.98 -9.23
C VAL A 161 15.88 -12.94 -8.24
N LEU A 162 15.11 -13.53 -7.33
CA LEU A 162 15.62 -14.28 -6.19
C LEU A 162 15.32 -15.78 -6.27
N GLY A 163 14.55 -16.24 -7.26
CA GLY A 163 14.20 -17.64 -7.45
C GLY A 163 13.35 -18.20 -6.29
N VAL A 164 12.45 -17.38 -5.74
CA VAL A 164 11.60 -17.74 -4.59
C VAL A 164 10.57 -18.78 -5.02
N LYS A 165 10.93 -20.06 -4.86
CA LYS A 165 10.02 -21.19 -5.15
C LYS A 165 8.90 -21.33 -4.13
N ASP A 166 9.17 -21.00 -2.87
CA ASP A 166 8.23 -21.14 -1.76
C ASP A 166 7.99 -19.79 -1.08
N LEU A 167 6.80 -19.23 -1.32
CA LEU A 167 6.38 -18.01 -0.64
C LEU A 167 5.96 -18.30 0.81
N PRO A 168 6.38 -17.46 1.78
CA PRO A 168 5.83 -17.49 3.12
C PRO A 168 4.30 -17.36 3.12
N ARG A 169 3.64 -17.98 4.10
CA ARG A 169 2.19 -17.95 4.23
C ARG A 169 1.62 -16.54 4.28
N SER A 170 2.32 -15.59 4.91
CA SER A 170 1.92 -14.19 4.95
C SER A 170 1.83 -13.55 3.55
N CYS A 171 2.70 -13.94 2.62
CA CYS A 171 2.65 -13.47 1.23
C CYS A 171 1.47 -14.11 0.49
N LEU A 172 1.19 -15.40 0.71
CA LEU A 172 0.02 -16.06 0.14
C LEU A 172 -1.28 -15.41 0.64
N ASP A 173 -1.37 -15.15 1.94
CA ASP A 173 -2.51 -14.48 2.56
C ASP A 173 -2.69 -13.05 2.00
N TRP A 174 -1.58 -12.34 1.76
CA TRP A 174 -1.59 -11.03 1.11
C TRP A 174 -2.06 -11.10 -0.35
N LEU A 175 -1.67 -12.12 -1.12
CA LEU A 175 -2.05 -12.28 -2.53
C LEU A 175 -3.52 -12.68 -2.73
N VAL A 176 -4.07 -13.52 -1.85
CA VAL A 176 -5.44 -14.07 -1.99
C VAL A 176 -6.52 -12.99 -1.84
N HIS A 177 -6.19 -11.79 -1.36
CA HIS A 177 -7.05 -10.61 -1.32
C HIS A 177 -8.53 -10.91 -1.04
N ASN A 178 -8.82 -11.37 0.18
CA ASN A 178 -10.20 -11.54 0.64
C ASN A 178 -10.99 -10.22 0.84
N TYR A 179 -10.56 -9.11 0.26
CA TYR A 179 -11.35 -7.86 0.26
C TYR A 179 -12.63 -7.95 -0.57
N ALA A 180 -12.70 -8.87 -1.55
CA ALA A 180 -13.81 -8.97 -2.50
C ALA A 180 -15.09 -9.58 -1.90
N SER A 181 -14.99 -10.60 -1.03
CA SER A 181 -16.15 -11.12 -0.29
C SER A 181 -16.52 -10.25 0.91
N GLU A 182 -15.56 -9.48 1.43
CA GLU A 182 -15.65 -8.62 2.62
C GLU A 182 -15.98 -7.14 2.30
N SER A 183 -16.28 -6.80 1.04
CA SER A 183 -16.75 -5.46 0.64
C SER A 183 -18.19 -5.15 1.06
N SER A 184 -18.84 -6.06 1.78
CA SER A 184 -20.05 -5.75 2.54
C SER A 184 -19.71 -4.79 3.68
N PRO A 185 -20.49 -3.72 3.90
CA PRO A 185 -20.37 -2.85 5.07
C PRO A 185 -20.27 -3.63 6.41
N ARG A 186 -20.85 -4.84 6.46
CA ARG A 186 -20.78 -5.75 7.62
C ARG A 186 -19.43 -6.45 7.80
N GLY A 187 -18.68 -6.73 6.73
CA GLY A 187 -17.35 -7.35 6.81
C GLY A 187 -16.32 -6.39 7.40
N ILE A 188 -16.35 -5.13 6.93
CA ILE A 188 -15.52 -4.03 7.43
C ILE A 188 -15.87 -3.72 8.90
N ALA A 189 -17.16 -3.63 9.26
CA ALA A 189 -17.59 -3.40 10.65
C ALA A 189 -17.28 -4.58 11.59
N LYS A 190 -17.34 -5.84 11.14
CA LYS A 190 -16.94 -7.01 11.94
C LYS A 190 -15.46 -6.97 12.31
N ARG A 191 -14.58 -6.53 11.40
CA ARG A 191 -13.15 -6.34 11.73
C ARG A 191 -12.90 -5.16 12.65
N MET A 192 -13.68 -4.07 12.57
CA MET A 192 -13.59 -2.99 13.58
C MET A 192 -13.83 -3.53 14.99
N LYS A 193 -14.71 -4.53 15.14
CA LYS A 193 -14.94 -5.24 16.40
C LYS A 193 -13.79 -6.17 16.77
N ALA A 194 -13.29 -6.97 15.82
CA ALA A 194 -12.21 -7.93 16.08
C ALA A 194 -10.84 -7.27 16.37
N VAL A 195 -10.52 -6.15 15.71
CA VAL A 195 -9.30 -5.36 15.96
C VAL A 195 -9.43 -4.58 17.28
N GLY A 196 -10.62 -4.13 17.65
CA GLY A 196 -10.91 -3.54 18.97
C GLY A 196 -10.91 -4.56 20.12
N GLU A 197 -11.22 -5.83 19.84
CA GLU A 197 -11.27 -6.93 20.84
C GLU A 197 -9.89 -7.59 21.05
N ALA A 198 -8.87 -7.31 20.24
CA ALA A 198 -7.51 -7.79 20.44
C ALA A 198 -6.68 -6.98 21.46
N SER A 199 -7.31 -6.20 22.34
CA SER A 199 -6.64 -5.58 23.49
C SER A 199 -7.53 -5.43 24.73
N PRO A 200 -7.84 -6.52 25.46
CA PRO A 200 -8.30 -6.40 26.84
C PRO A 200 -7.11 -6.37 27.84
N LEU A 201 -5.87 -6.65 27.40
CA LEU A 201 -4.72 -6.72 28.32
C LEU A 201 -4.07 -5.37 28.64
N LEU A 202 -4.24 -4.33 27.81
CA LEU A 202 -3.65 -3.01 28.11
C LEU A 202 -4.51 -2.14 29.05
N SER A 203 -5.81 -2.43 29.20
CA SER A 203 -6.68 -1.65 30.09
C SER A 203 -6.51 -2.02 31.57
N LEU A 204 -6.03 -3.23 31.88
CA LEU A 204 -5.72 -3.65 33.26
C LEU A 204 -4.36 -3.12 33.76
N PHE A 205 -3.39 -2.86 32.88
CA PHE A 205 -2.09 -2.31 33.27
C PHE A 205 -2.17 -0.84 33.70
N VAL A 206 -3.06 -0.02 33.10
CA VAL A 206 -3.22 1.39 33.48
C VAL A 206 -3.85 1.54 34.88
N LEU A 207 -4.71 0.60 35.29
CA LEU A 207 -5.31 0.60 36.63
C LEU A 207 -4.34 0.14 37.73
N PHE A 208 -3.39 -0.76 37.42
CA PHE A 208 -2.37 -1.21 38.38
C PHE A 208 -1.27 -0.16 38.63
N PHE A 209 -0.89 0.62 37.62
CA PHE A 209 0.12 1.67 37.80
C PHE A 209 -0.42 2.94 38.47
N ALA A 210 -1.72 3.24 38.33
CA ALA A 210 -2.34 4.38 39.02
C ALA A 210 -2.42 4.19 40.55
N ASN A 211 -2.66 2.96 41.03
CA ASN A 211 -2.74 2.68 42.47
C ASN A 211 -1.39 2.50 43.16
N SER A 212 -0.32 2.23 42.39
CA SER A 212 1.04 2.05 42.93
C SER A 212 1.75 3.38 43.25
N ILE A 213 1.26 4.51 42.70
CA ILE A 213 1.88 5.83 42.86
C ILE A 213 1.22 6.65 43.97
N PHE A 214 0.00 6.28 44.42
CA PHE A 214 -0.74 7.00 45.48
C PHE A 214 -0.60 6.40 46.89
N LEU A 215 0.18 5.33 47.05
CA LEU A 215 0.50 4.70 48.33
C LEU A 215 2.02 4.56 48.47
N ARG A 216 2.71 5.69 48.53
CA ARG A 216 4.02 5.83 49.19
C ARG A 216 4.26 7.26 49.64
#